data_AF-A0A7C6JG58-F1
#
_entry.id   AF-A0A7C6JG58-F1
#
_cell.length_a   1.000
_cell.length_b   1.000
_cell.length_c   1.000
_cell.angle_alpha   90.00
_cell.angle_beta   90.00
_cell.angle_gamma   90.00
#
_symmetry.space_group_name_H-M   'P 1'
#
loop_
_entity.id
_entity.type
_entity.pdbx_description
1 polymer ?
#
loop_
_entity_poly.entity_id
_entity_poly.type
_entity_poly.pdbx_seq_one_letter_code
_entity_poly.pdbx_strand_id
1 'polypeptide(L)'
;MPMHNDRTTKIEEVIKKENSPKISYIVRLWSYVFTNAKLMCLIFMGLTIILSLLRPLLAFIWGNYVDKANNFSSGDSIIPLIALILAYWLIGFVANLIDRYTKIQEQIERLDVVQANRFQELINSKMYKKISELNPEFFEIPAFNDTMKRVFDFTLDGW
;
A
#
# COMPACT_ATOMS: atom_id res chain seq x y z
N MET A 1 -53.68 17.37 -21.20
CA MET A 1 -52.84 16.17 -21.02
C MET A 1 -52.12 16.31 -19.70
N PRO A 2 -52.18 15.32 -18.80
CA PRO A 2 -51.70 15.49 -17.44
C PRO A 2 -50.16 15.55 -17.44
N MET A 3 -49.66 16.54 -16.71
CA MET A 3 -48.26 16.80 -16.43
C MET A 3 -47.71 15.61 -15.63
N HIS A 4 -46.95 14.72 -16.29
CA HIS A 4 -46.24 13.65 -15.62
C HIS A 4 -45.26 14.30 -14.65
N ASN A 5 -45.41 14.02 -13.35
CA ASN A 5 -44.64 14.61 -12.28
C ASN A 5 -43.17 14.18 -12.44
N ASP A 6 -42.41 15.02 -13.15
CA ASP A 6 -41.03 14.81 -13.55
C ASP A 6 -40.12 14.84 -12.30
N ARG A 7 -40.02 13.67 -11.65
CA ARG A 7 -39.06 13.43 -10.56
C ARG A 7 -37.65 13.24 -11.10
N THR A 8 -37.52 12.95 -12.40
CA THR A 8 -36.26 12.78 -13.12
C THR A 8 -35.48 14.09 -13.23
N THR A 9 -36.11 15.24 -13.48
CA THR A 9 -35.41 16.55 -13.50
C THR A 9 -34.75 16.89 -12.17
N LYS A 10 -35.39 16.57 -11.04
CA LYS A 10 -34.81 16.82 -9.71
C LYS A 10 -33.57 15.96 -9.44
N ILE A 11 -33.54 14.75 -9.97
CA ILE A 11 -32.40 13.84 -9.84
C ILE A 11 -31.27 14.27 -10.80
N GLU A 12 -31.61 14.71 -12.02
CA GLU A 12 -30.66 15.27 -12.97
C GLU A 12 -29.99 16.56 -12.47
N GLU A 13 -30.70 17.44 -11.77
CA GLU A 13 -30.11 18.63 -11.13
C GLU A 13 -29.12 18.27 -10.02
N VAL A 14 -29.37 17.19 -9.27
CA VAL A 14 -28.44 16.69 -8.24
C VAL A 14 -27.19 16.08 -8.87
N ILE A 15 -27.31 15.42 -10.04
CA ILE A 15 -26.18 14.85 -10.79
C ILE A 15 -25.35 15.93 -11.50
N LYS A 16 -26.00 16.95 -12.10
CA LYS A 16 -25.32 18.09 -12.73
C LYS A 16 -24.50 18.93 -11.75
N LYS A 17 -24.81 18.85 -10.45
CA LYS A 17 -24.00 19.45 -9.41
C LYS A 17 -22.77 18.58 -9.15
N GLU A 18 -21.89 18.49 -10.14
CA GLU A 18 -20.58 17.85 -10.01
C GLU A 18 -19.91 18.36 -8.74
N ASN A 19 -19.50 17.44 -7.87
CA ASN A 19 -18.70 17.78 -6.70
C ASN A 19 -17.44 18.48 -7.19
N SER A 20 -17.37 19.81 -6.99
CA SER A 20 -16.16 20.61 -7.23
C SER A 20 -14.91 19.84 -6.77
N PRO A 21 -13.87 19.71 -7.61
CA PRO A 21 -12.69 18.94 -7.28
C PRO A 21 -12.03 19.56 -6.04
N LYS A 22 -12.18 18.87 -4.90
CA LYS A 22 -11.61 19.30 -3.61
C LYS A 22 -10.50 18.37 -3.21
N ILE A 23 -9.36 18.94 -2.86
CA ILE A 23 -8.21 18.24 -2.27
C ILE A 23 -8.63 17.47 -1.00
N SER A 24 -9.68 17.93 -0.31
CA SER A 24 -10.29 17.21 0.81
C SER A 24 -10.69 15.77 0.46
N TYR A 25 -11.11 15.48 -0.78
CA TYR A 25 -11.43 14.11 -1.20
C TYR A 25 -10.19 13.22 -1.30
N ILE A 26 -9.04 13.77 -1.70
CA ILE A 26 -7.75 13.06 -1.72
C ILE A 26 -7.32 12.71 -0.30
N VAL A 27 -7.40 13.68 0.62
CA VAL A 27 -7.07 13.46 2.04
C VAL A 27 -8.03 12.44 2.67
N ARG A 28 -9.31 12.47 2.30
CA ARG A 28 -10.30 11.50 2.77
C ARG A 28 -10.05 10.11 2.21
N LEU A 29 -9.66 9.99 0.94
CA LEU A 29 -9.22 8.74 0.33
C LEU A 29 -7.99 8.18 1.06
N TRP A 30 -6.97 9.01 1.30
CA TRP A 30 -5.78 8.66 2.07
C TRP A 30 -6.13 8.16 3.47
N SER A 31 -6.89 8.95 4.24
CA SER A 31 -7.34 8.55 5.57
C SER A 31 -8.11 7.22 5.55
N TYR A 32 -8.90 6.99 4.51
CA TYR A 32 -9.66 5.76 4.33
C TYR A 32 -8.76 4.55 3.99
N VAL A 33 -7.78 4.70 3.09
CA VAL A 33 -6.78 3.65 2.77
C VAL A 33 -6.01 3.30 4.04
N PHE A 34 -5.46 4.32 4.70
CA PHE A 34 -4.70 4.14 5.92
C PHE A 34 -5.54 3.50 7.01
N THR A 35 -6.83 3.81 7.15
CA THR A 35 -7.68 3.23 8.20
C THR A 35 -8.03 1.77 7.96
N ASN A 36 -8.27 1.36 6.72
CA ASN A 36 -8.65 -0.03 6.41
C ASN A 36 -7.45 -0.96 6.17
N ALA A 37 -6.28 -0.42 5.82
CA ALA A 37 -5.05 -1.17 5.54
C ALA A 37 -3.91 -0.91 6.54
N LYS A 38 -4.20 -0.37 7.75
CA LYS A 38 -3.20 0.03 8.77
C LYS A 38 -2.10 -1.01 8.96
N LEU A 39 -2.49 -2.28 9.13
CA LEU A 39 -1.56 -3.36 9.47
C LEU A 39 -0.57 -3.62 8.32
N MET A 40 -1.06 -3.75 7.08
CA MET A 40 -0.22 -4.07 5.92
C MET A 40 0.67 -2.88 5.52
N CYS A 41 0.12 -1.66 5.49
CA CYS A 41 0.89 -0.42 5.28
C CYS A 41 2.02 -0.28 6.32
N LEU A 42 1.71 -0.53 7.59
CA LEU A 42 2.66 -0.40 8.68
C LEU A 42 3.74 -1.48 8.62
N ILE A 43 3.39 -2.72 8.26
CA ILE A 43 4.36 -3.79 8.04
C ILE A 43 5.29 -3.43 6.88
N PHE A 44 4.76 -2.98 5.74
CA PHE A 44 5.58 -2.60 4.57
C PHE A 44 6.49 -1.39 4.85
N MET A 45 5.95 -0.32 5.45
CA MET A 45 6.74 0.84 5.87
C MET A 45 7.77 0.47 6.96
N GLY A 46 7.39 -0.38 7.92
CA GLY A 46 8.30 -0.87 8.95
C GLY A 46 9.45 -1.66 8.35
N LEU A 47 9.17 -2.60 7.46
CA LEU A 47 10.16 -3.41 6.75
C LEU A 47 11.12 -2.55 5.93
N THR A 48 10.62 -1.56 5.20
CA THR A 48 11.44 -0.63 4.40
C THR A 48 12.32 0.27 5.26
N ILE A 49 11.80 0.80 6.38
CA ILE A 49 12.58 1.58 7.35
C ILE A 49 13.68 0.72 7.98
N ILE A 50 13.32 -0.50 8.42
CA ILE A 50 14.26 -1.48 8.99
C ILE A 50 15.35 -1.79 7.96
N LEU A 51 14.98 -2.10 6.72
CA LEU A 51 15.93 -2.35 5.63
C LEU A 51 16.88 -1.17 5.40
N SER A 52 16.37 0.07 5.46
CA SER A 52 17.18 1.28 5.34
C SER A 52 18.19 1.40 6.49
N LEU A 53 17.80 1.07 7.71
CA LEU A 53 18.66 1.08 8.90
C LEU A 53 19.65 -0.09 8.95
N LEU A 54 19.33 -1.25 8.36
CA LEU A 54 20.22 -2.40 8.33
C LEU A 54 21.50 -2.12 7.53
N ARG A 55 21.43 -1.31 6.48
CA ARG A 55 22.59 -0.96 5.63
C ARG A 55 23.70 -0.20 6.38
N PRO A 56 23.45 0.92 7.09
CA PRO A 56 24.46 1.57 7.90
C PRO A 56 24.93 0.70 9.07
N LEU A 57 24.06 -0.17 9.59
CA LEU A 57 24.41 -1.10 10.67
C LEU A 57 25.42 -2.17 10.20
N LEU A 58 25.25 -2.70 8.99
CA LEU A 58 26.23 -3.58 8.34
C LEU A 58 27.59 -2.89 8.13
N ALA A 59 27.58 -1.64 7.66
CA ALA A 59 28.81 -0.86 7.49
C ALA A 59 29.52 -0.61 8.83
N PHE A 60 28.77 -0.35 9.90
CA PHE A 60 29.31 -0.17 11.25
C PHE A 60 29.94 -1.45 11.81
N ILE A 61 29.28 -2.60 11.63
CA ILE A 61 29.83 -3.90 12.07
C ILE A 61 31.09 -4.25 11.28
N TRP A 62 31.09 -4.00 9.97
CA TRP A 62 32.25 -4.22 9.13
C TRP A 62 33.44 -3.35 9.55
N GLY A 63 33.22 -2.06 9.83
CA GLY A 63 34.26 -1.17 10.35
C GLY A 63 34.89 -1.67 11.65
N ASN A 64 34.05 -2.03 12.64
CA ASN A 64 34.53 -2.59 13.91
C ASN A 64 35.27 -3.92 13.73
N TYR A 65 34.87 -4.74 12.78
CA TYR A 65 35.56 -5.98 12.46
C TYR A 65 36.97 -5.70 11.91
N VAL A 66 37.10 -4.78 10.95
CA VAL A 66 38.39 -4.38 10.38
C VAL A 66 39.31 -3.79 11.44
N ASP A 67 38.79 -2.92 12.31
CA ASP A 67 39.57 -2.30 13.38
C ASP A 67 40.09 -3.33 14.40
N LYS A 68 39.27 -4.32 14.77
CA LYS A 68 39.70 -5.41 15.67
C LYS A 68 40.64 -6.39 14.99
N ALA A 69 40.48 -6.66 13.70
CA ALA A 69 41.37 -7.51 12.94
C ALA A 69 42.76 -6.88 12.77
N ASN A 70 42.84 -5.56 12.54
CA ASN A 70 44.10 -4.84 12.39
C ASN A 70 44.89 -4.73 13.70
N ASN A 71 44.21 -4.66 14.84
CA ASN A 71 44.83 -4.61 16.17
C ASN A 71 45.02 -6.00 16.80
N PHE A 72 44.76 -7.07 16.05
CA PHE A 72 44.82 -8.43 16.57
C PHE A 72 46.27 -8.85 16.81
N SER A 73 46.65 -9.04 18.08
CA SER A 73 47.96 -9.51 18.50
C SER A 73 47.93 -10.99 18.87
N SER A 74 49.07 -11.69 18.70
CA SER A 74 49.21 -13.12 19.01
C SER A 74 49.08 -13.36 20.53
N GLY A 75 47.85 -13.61 20.98
CA GLY A 75 47.49 -13.77 22.39
C GLY A 75 46.07 -13.30 22.70
N ASP A 76 45.44 -12.56 21.77
CA ASP A 76 44.10 -12.05 21.94
C ASP A 76 43.03 -13.09 21.55
N SER A 77 41.85 -12.99 22.16
CA SER A 77 40.78 -13.96 21.93
C SER A 77 40.15 -13.78 20.55
N ILE A 78 40.08 -14.86 19.75
CA ILE A 78 39.48 -14.87 18.39
C ILE A 78 37.93 -14.82 18.45
N ILE A 79 37.35 -15.21 19.58
CA ILE A 79 35.90 -15.27 19.84
C ILE A 79 35.16 -13.98 19.43
N PRO A 80 35.58 -12.76 19.82
CA PRO A 80 34.92 -11.51 19.39
C PRO A 80 34.98 -11.26 17.88
N LEU A 81 36.00 -11.71 17.15
CA LEU A 81 36.04 -11.60 15.69
C LEU A 81 35.02 -12.53 15.04
N ILE A 82 34.92 -13.77 15.52
CA ILE A 82 33.94 -14.75 15.04
C ILE A 82 32.52 -14.24 15.31
N ALA A 83 32.28 -13.67 16.49
CA ALA A 83 30.98 -13.09 16.84
C ALA A 83 30.59 -11.92 15.90
N LEU A 84 31.54 -11.06 15.53
CA LEU A 84 31.28 -9.96 14.60
C LEU A 84 30.97 -10.44 13.18
N ILE A 85 31.68 -11.46 12.69
CA ILE A 85 31.40 -12.09 11.38
C ILE A 85 30.01 -12.73 11.39
N LEU A 86 29.66 -13.47 12.45
CA LEU A 86 28.34 -14.08 12.60
C LEU A 86 27.24 -13.03 12.63
N ALA A 87 27.44 -11.94 13.37
CA ALA A 87 26.50 -10.82 13.42
C ALA A 87 26.33 -10.16 12.04
N TYR A 88 27.44 -9.90 11.34
CA TYR A 88 27.42 -9.37 9.97
C TYR A 88 26.61 -10.28 9.03
N TRP A 89 26.88 -11.58 9.06
CA TRP A 89 26.17 -12.56 8.23
C TRP A 89 24.68 -12.61 8.54
N LEU A 90 24.31 -12.64 9.83
CA LEU A 90 22.90 -12.72 10.26
C LEU A 90 22.13 -11.47 9.84
N ILE A 91 22.70 -10.29 10.04
CA ILE A 91 22.05 -9.03 9.63
C ILE A 91 21.97 -8.95 8.10
N GLY A 92 23.01 -9.41 7.39
CA GLY A 92 23.00 -9.48 5.92
C GLY A 92 21.93 -10.45 5.40
N PHE A 93 21.73 -11.58 6.08
CA PHE A 93 20.66 -12.52 5.77
C PHE A 93 19.27 -11.91 5.96
N VAL A 94 19.04 -11.24 7.09
CA VAL A 94 17.76 -10.55 7.36
C VAL A 94 17.54 -9.42 6.35
N ALA A 95 18.56 -8.63 6.03
CA ALA A 95 18.46 -7.57 5.01
C ALA A 95 18.06 -8.15 3.65
N ASN A 96 18.70 -9.22 3.20
CA ASN A 96 18.36 -9.89 1.95
C ASN A 96 16.95 -10.48 1.98
N LEU A 97 16.53 -11.09 3.08
CA LEU A 97 15.18 -11.62 3.24
C LEU A 97 14.14 -10.50 3.07
N ILE A 98 14.33 -9.37 3.77
CA ILE A 98 13.44 -8.22 3.65
C ILE A 98 13.44 -7.66 2.23
N ASP A 99 14.62 -7.55 1.59
CA ASP A 99 14.75 -7.04 0.23
C ASP A 99 13.95 -7.90 -0.77
N ARG A 100 14.00 -9.23 -0.63
CA ARG A 100 13.24 -10.18 -1.46
C ARG A 100 11.73 -10.04 -1.34
N TYR A 101 11.22 -9.74 -0.15
CA TYR A 101 9.78 -9.50 0.06
C TYR A 101 9.31 -8.11 -0.36
N THR A 102 10.25 -7.18 -0.60
CA THR A 102 9.96 -5.76 -0.85
C THR A 102 10.22 -5.34 -2.31
N LYS A 103 11.17 -5.98 -3.02
CA LYS A 103 11.59 -5.57 -4.36
C LYS A 103 11.17 -6.56 -5.46
N ILE A 104 11.11 -6.04 -6.70
CA ILE A 104 10.61 -6.67 -7.94
C ILE A 104 11.50 -7.84 -8.47
N GLN A 105 12.47 -8.33 -7.71
CA GLN A 105 13.50 -9.23 -8.26
C GLN A 105 13.12 -10.72 -8.32
N GLU A 106 12.08 -11.20 -7.63
CA GLU A 106 11.71 -12.63 -7.60
C GLU A 106 10.21 -12.89 -7.83
N GLN A 107 9.87 -14.13 -8.23
CA GLN A 107 8.49 -14.64 -8.42
C GLN A 107 7.72 -14.87 -7.10
N ILE A 108 8.26 -14.43 -5.97
CA ILE A 108 7.58 -14.52 -4.67
C ILE A 108 6.43 -13.52 -4.65
N GLU A 109 5.27 -13.93 -4.12
CA GLU A 109 4.12 -13.05 -3.98
C GLU A 109 4.49 -11.87 -3.07
N ARG A 110 4.58 -10.70 -3.69
CA ARG A 110 5.13 -9.51 -3.04
C ARG A 110 4.13 -8.92 -2.06
N LEU A 111 4.62 -8.35 -0.97
CA LEU A 111 3.76 -7.76 0.04
C LEU A 111 2.98 -6.54 -0.49
N ASP A 112 3.56 -5.79 -1.43
CA ASP A 112 2.89 -4.67 -2.13
C ASP A 112 1.71 -5.15 -3.00
N VAL A 113 1.87 -6.28 -3.69
CA VAL A 113 0.83 -6.92 -4.52
C VAL A 113 -0.31 -7.45 -3.65
N VAL A 114 0.01 -8.18 -2.57
CA VAL A 114 -1.01 -8.66 -1.63
C VAL A 114 -1.79 -7.50 -1.02
N GLN A 115 -1.09 -6.40 -0.71
CA GLN A 115 -1.72 -5.19 -0.20
C GLN A 115 -2.63 -4.53 -1.26
N ALA A 116 -2.19 -4.43 -2.51
CA ALA A 116 -2.99 -3.91 -3.61
C ALA A 116 -4.25 -4.75 -3.87
N ASN A 117 -4.10 -6.08 -3.92
CA ASN A 117 -5.21 -7.01 -4.11
C ASN A 117 -6.25 -6.88 -2.99
N ARG A 118 -5.81 -6.89 -1.73
CA ARG A 118 -6.72 -6.75 -0.58
C ARG A 118 -7.41 -5.40 -0.54
N PHE A 119 -6.72 -4.35 -1.00
CA PHE A 119 -7.33 -3.03 -1.14
C PHE A 119 -8.38 -3.00 -2.25
N GLN A 120 -8.10 -3.65 -3.39
CA GLN A 120 -9.03 -3.80 -4.49
C GLN A 120 -10.29 -4.56 -4.07
N GLU A 121 -10.15 -5.68 -3.34
CA GLU A 121 -11.28 -6.43 -2.78
C GLU A 121 -12.15 -5.57 -1.83
N LEU A 122 -11.52 -4.77 -0.98
CA LEU A 122 -12.20 -3.87 -0.04
C LEU A 122 -12.97 -2.75 -0.76
N ILE A 123 -12.42 -2.20 -1.84
CA ILE A 123 -13.13 -1.19 -2.63
C ILE A 123 -14.29 -1.85 -3.38
N ASN A 124 -14.04 -2.97 -4.07
CA ASN A 124 -15.04 -3.67 -4.85
C ASN A 124 -16.25 -4.05 -3.99
N SER A 125 -16.01 -4.69 -2.84
CA SER A 125 -17.09 -5.09 -1.92
C SER A 125 -17.95 -3.91 -1.45
N LYS A 126 -17.36 -2.75 -1.16
CA LYS A 126 -18.10 -1.56 -0.72
C LYS A 126 -18.79 -0.84 -1.86
N MET A 127 -18.21 -0.82 -3.05
CA MET A 127 -18.87 -0.28 -4.25
C MET A 127 -20.11 -1.12 -4.58
N TYR A 128 -19.98 -2.43 -4.69
CA TYR A 128 -21.11 -3.32 -4.98
C TYR A 128 -22.20 -3.22 -3.91
N LYS A 129 -21.82 -3.17 -2.63
CA LYS A 129 -22.79 -2.93 -1.54
C LYS A 129 -23.51 -1.59 -1.73
N LYS A 130 -22.77 -0.51 -2.00
CA LYS A 130 -23.38 0.81 -2.17
C LYS A 130 -24.34 0.86 -3.35
N ILE A 131 -24.03 0.18 -4.44
CA ILE A 131 -24.86 0.07 -5.64
C ILE A 131 -26.13 -0.74 -5.35
N SER A 132 -26.02 -1.83 -4.59
CA SER A 132 -27.17 -2.66 -4.22
C SER A 132 -28.21 -1.93 -3.34
N GLU A 133 -27.80 -0.86 -2.66
CA GLU A 133 -28.66 -0.04 -1.80
C GLU A 133 -29.34 1.12 -2.57
N LEU A 134 -29.06 1.31 -3.86
CA LEU A 134 -29.64 2.39 -4.66
C LEU A 134 -31.03 2.02 -5.19
N ASN A 135 -31.91 3.03 -5.28
CA ASN A 135 -33.24 2.86 -5.88
C ASN A 135 -33.10 2.50 -7.37
N PRO A 136 -33.82 1.48 -7.89
CA PRO A 136 -33.88 1.14 -9.31
C PRO A 136 -34.05 2.33 -10.26
N GLU A 137 -34.78 3.36 -9.86
CA GLU A 137 -35.00 4.59 -10.65
C GLU A 137 -33.69 5.31 -11.05
N PHE A 138 -32.60 5.15 -10.28
CA PHE A 138 -31.30 5.73 -10.65
C PHE A 138 -30.63 5.04 -11.84
N PHE A 139 -30.92 3.74 -12.07
CA PHE A 139 -30.33 3.00 -13.19
C PHE A 139 -30.96 3.34 -14.53
N GLU A 140 -32.14 3.99 -14.52
CA GLU A 140 -32.81 4.48 -15.72
C GLU A 140 -32.17 5.77 -16.25
N ILE A 141 -31.33 6.43 -15.45
CA ILE A 141 -30.70 7.72 -15.79
C ILE A 141 -29.36 7.48 -16.52
N PRO A 142 -29.21 7.90 -17.79
CA PRO A 142 -27.98 7.66 -18.57
C PRO A 142 -26.73 8.26 -17.92
N ALA A 143 -26.83 9.49 -17.38
CA ALA A 143 -25.72 10.18 -16.74
C ALA A 143 -25.20 9.45 -15.48
N PHE A 144 -26.10 8.78 -14.75
CA PHE A 144 -25.73 7.97 -13.58
C PHE A 144 -24.97 6.71 -14.01
N ASN A 145 -25.45 6.04 -15.06
CA ASN A 145 -24.80 4.86 -15.62
C ASN A 145 -23.40 5.18 -16.17
N ASP A 146 -23.24 6.31 -16.86
CA ASP A 146 -21.94 6.79 -17.35
C ASP A 146 -20.96 7.08 -16.22
N THR A 147 -21.45 7.68 -15.12
CA THR A 147 -20.63 7.98 -13.94
C THR A 147 -20.21 6.69 -13.24
N MET A 148 -21.13 5.74 -13.07
CA MET A 148 -20.81 4.42 -12.52
C MET A 148 -19.75 3.72 -13.34
N LYS A 149 -19.92 3.67 -14.66
CA LYS A 149 -18.95 3.07 -15.57
C LYS A 149 -17.57 3.72 -15.43
N ARG A 150 -17.49 5.06 -15.41
CA ARG A 150 -16.23 5.79 -15.20
C ARG A 150 -15.56 5.44 -13.87
N VAL A 151 -16.33 5.28 -12.79
CA VAL A 151 -15.78 4.90 -11.47
C VAL A 151 -15.31 3.44 -11.47
N PHE A 152 -16.05 2.53 -12.12
CA PHE A 152 -15.63 1.13 -12.27
C PHE A 152 -14.37 1.00 -13.11
N ASP A 153 -14.31 1.63 -14.29
CA ASP A 153 -13.13 1.60 -15.16
C ASP A 153 -11.90 2.15 -14.41
N PHE A 154 -12.05 3.24 -13.64
CA PHE A 154 -10.96 3.78 -12.81
C PHE A 154 -10.48 2.82 -11.72
N THR A 155 -11.38 2.02 -11.16
CA THR A 155 -11.09 1.19 -9.97
C THR A 155 -10.65 -0.23 -10.32
N LEU A 156 -11.19 -0.79 -11.41
CA LEU A 156 -10.94 -2.16 -11.85
C LEU A 156 -9.78 -2.24 -12.85
N ASP A 157 -9.66 -1.30 -13.78
CA ASP A 157 -8.65 -1.34 -14.85
C ASP A 157 -7.42 -0.45 -14.56
N GLY A 158 -7.43 0.28 -13.44
CA GLY A 158 -6.44 1.31 -13.12
C GLY A 158 -5.14 0.86 -12.46
N TRP A 159 -4.82 -0.44 -12.38
CA TRP A 159 -3.68 -0.97 -11.64
C TRP A 159 -2.86 -2.00 -12.41
#